data_AF-A0A529MKH0-F1
#
_entry.id   AF-A0A529MKH0-F1
#
_cell.length_a   1.000
_cell.length_b   1.000
_cell.length_c   1.000
_cell.angle_alpha   90.00
_cell.angle_beta   90.00
_cell.angle_gamma   90.00
#
_symmetry.space_group_name_H-M   'P 1'
#
loop_
_entity.id
_entity.type
_entity.pdbx_description
1 polymer ?
#
loop_
_entity_poly.entity_id
_entity_poly.type
_entity_poly.pdbx_seq_one_letter_code
_entity_poly.pdbx_strand_id
1 'polypeptide(L)' 'MADQLPEIELEDRGSKGRYVLRGPGGAEAEMTFTKIGEHQLIIDHTEVPDVFRGQGAGLRLVTRA' A
#
# COMPACT_ATOMS: atom_id res chain seq x y z
N MET A 1 -3.18 -14.99 -18.44
CA MET A 1 -3.52 -15.32 -17.04
C MET A 1 -3.37 -14.01 -16.29
N ALA A 2 -4.46 -13.39 -15.84
CA ALA A 2 -4.38 -12.14 -15.11
C ALA A 2 -3.67 -12.46 -13.79
N ASP A 3 -2.44 -11.97 -13.66
CA ASP A 3 -1.69 -11.98 -12.40
C ASP A 3 -2.48 -11.07 -11.44
N GLN A 4 -3.46 -11.68 -10.78
CA GLN A 4 -4.44 -10.99 -9.97
C GLN A 4 -3.73 -10.68 -8.67
N LEU A 5 -2.99 -9.58 -8.69
CA LEU A 5 -2.33 -9.08 -7.52
C LEU A 5 -3.34 -9.00 -6.36
N PRO A 6 -2.94 -9.44 -5.17
CA PRO A 6 -3.82 -9.52 -4.01
C PRO A 6 -4.47 -8.18 -3.65
N GLU A 7 -5.58 -8.25 -2.92
CA GLU A 7 -6.31 -7.07 -2.47
C GLU A 7 -5.46 -6.24 -1.50
N ILE A 8 -5.60 -4.92 -1.58
CA ILE A 8 -4.90 -4.00 -0.68
C ILE A 8 -5.76 -3.84 0.58
N GLU A 9 -5.21 -4.22 1.72
CA GLU A 9 -5.84 -4.01 3.02
C GLU A 9 -5.50 -2.62 3.56
N LEU A 10 -6.50 -1.92 4.08
CA LEU A 10 -6.35 -0.62 4.73
C LEU A 10 -6.47 -0.79 6.24
N GLU A 11 -5.38 -0.52 6.94
CA GLU A 11 -5.37 -0.39 8.40
C GLU A 11 -5.43 1.09 8.77
N ASP A 12 -6.64 1.60 9.04
CA ASP A 12 -6.84 2.96 9.51
C ASP A 12 -6.86 3.02 11.04
N ARG A 13 -6.10 3.95 11.62
CA ARG A 13 -6.05 4.23 13.07
C ARG A 13 -6.44 5.68 13.37
N GLY A 14 -7.35 6.25 12.60
CA GLY A 14 -7.83 7.63 12.76
C GLY A 14 -6.91 8.64 12.07
N SER A 15 -5.87 9.11 12.77
CA SER A 15 -4.96 10.14 12.22
C SER A 15 -3.82 9.56 11.40
N LYS A 16 -3.53 8.26 11.56
CA LYS A 16 -2.52 7.54 10.78
C LYS A 16 -3.10 6.22 10.32
N GLY A 17 -2.57 5.68 9.24
CA GLY A 17 -2.91 4.35 8.78
C GLY A 17 -1.84 3.79 7.86
N ARG A 18 -2.08 2.58 7.37
CA ARG A 18 -1.25 1.97 6.35
C ARG A 18 -2.07 1.13 5.39
N TYR A 19 -1.60 1.06 4.15
CA TYR A 19 -2.05 0.15 3.13
C TYR A 19 -1.07 -1.02 3.06
N VAL A 20 -1.56 -2.24 3.09
CA VAL A 20 -0.75 -3.46 3.03
C VAL A 20 -1.20 -4.30 1.85
N LEU A 21 -0.25 -4.76 1.06
CA LEU A 21 -0.46 -5.66 -0.07
C LEU A 21 0.35 -6.93 0.15
N ARG A 22 -0.35 -8.06 0.35
CA ARG A 22 0.27 -9.34 0.68
C ARG A 22 0.53 -10.19 -0.54
N GLY A 23 1.75 -10.24 -1.02
CA GLY A 23 2.15 -10.95 -2.22
C GLY A 23 2.46 -12.43 -2.02
N PRO A 24 2.84 -13.11 -3.12
CA PRO A 24 3.26 -14.50 -3.08
C PRO A 24 4.54 -14.66 -2.23
N GLY A 25 4.63 -15.78 -1.52
CA GLY A 25 5.81 -16.12 -0.71
C GLY A 25 5.93 -15.35 0.60
N GLY A 26 4.85 -14.70 1.07
CA GLY A 26 4.84 -13.97 2.35
C GLY A 26 5.51 -12.59 2.29
N ALA A 27 5.81 -12.10 1.10
CA ALA A 27 6.28 -10.73 0.93
C ALA A 27 5.12 -9.76 1.05
N GLU A 28 5.32 -8.66 1.78
CA GLU A 28 4.29 -7.66 2.02
C GLU A 28 4.83 -6.31 1.58
N ALA A 29 4.11 -5.64 0.68
CA ALA A 29 4.37 -4.24 0.38
C ALA A 29 3.49 -3.39 1.29
N GLU A 30 4.09 -2.40 1.95
CA GLU A 30 3.37 -1.53 2.88
C GLU A 30 3.54 -0.05 2.52
N MET A 31 2.49 0.74 2.74
CA MET A 31 2.52 2.18 2.57
C MET A 31 1.83 2.84 3.76
N THR A 32 2.56 3.63 4.53
CA THR A 32 2.00 4.35 5.67
C THR A 32 1.61 5.76 5.29
N PHE A 33 0.54 6.26 5.91
CA PHE A 33 0.06 7.61 5.70
C PHE A 33 -0.40 8.25 6.99
N THR A 34 -0.37 9.58 7.00
CA THR A 34 -0.93 10.43 8.04
C THR A 34 -2.01 11.33 7.42
N LYS A 35 -3.20 11.33 8.02
CA LYS A 35 -4.30 12.22 7.66
C LYS A 35 -4.12 13.55 8.37
N ILE A 36 -4.15 14.64 7.61
CA ILE A 36 -4.08 16.02 8.10
C ILE A 36 -5.37 16.73 7.70
N GLY A 37 -6.17 17.13 8.70
CA GLY A 37 -7.49 17.71 8.47
C GLY A 37 -8.46 16.72 7.79
N GLU A 38 -9.46 17.26 7.09
CA GLU A 38 -10.51 16.45 6.45
C GLU A 38 -10.16 16.01 5.02
N HIS A 39 -9.17 16.65 4.38
CA HIS A 39 -8.95 16.51 2.94
C HIS A 39 -7.48 16.26 2.54
N GLN A 40 -6.54 16.18 3.48
CA GLN A 40 -5.14 15.93 3.15
C GLN A 40 -4.67 14.59 3.72
N LEU A 41 -3.95 13.86 2.88
CA LEU A 41 -3.32 12.59 3.24
C LEU A 41 -1.86 12.68 2.81
N ILE A 42 -0.97 12.55 3.79
CA ILE A 42 0.48 12.59 3.60
C ILE A 42 0.97 11.16 3.60
N ILE A 43 1.57 10.72 2.50
CA ILE A 43 2.24 9.41 2.44
C ILE A 43 3.61 9.58 3.09
N ASP A 44 3.80 8.97 4.27
CA ASP A 44 5.03 9.10 5.05
C ASP A 44 6.09 8.11 4.59
N HIS A 45 5.68 6.88 4.27
CA HIS A 45 6.58 5.79 3.91
C HIS A 45 5.94 4.84 2.90
N THR A 46 6.75 4.31 1.99
CA THR A 46 6.33 3.26 1.04
C THR A 46 7.45 2.26 0.91
N GLU A 47 7.20 1.02 1.36
CA GLU A 47 8.09 -0.11 1.20
C GLU A 47 7.49 -1.07 0.18
N VAL A 48 8.24 -1.34 -0.88
CA VAL A 48 7.85 -2.31 -1.91
C VAL A 48 8.98 -3.31 -2.06
N PRO A 49 8.80 -4.55 -1.59
CA PRO A 49 9.77 -5.61 -1.79
C PRO A 49 10.07 -5.86 -3.26
N ASP A 50 11.29 -6.31 -3.51
CA ASP A 50 11.81 -6.61 -4.84
C ASP A 50 10.98 -7.66 -5.59
N VAL A 51 10.29 -8.56 -4.87
CA VAL A 51 9.40 -9.56 -5.47
C VAL A 51 8.20 -8.95 -6.21
N PHE A 52 7.85 -7.69 -5.93
CA PHE A 52 6.80 -6.95 -6.63
C PHE A 52 7.35 -6.05 -7.74
N ARG A 53 8.68 -6.07 -7.97
CA ARG A 53 9.31 -5.30 -9.04
C ARG A 53 8.73 -5.72 -10.39
N GLY A 54 8.33 -4.75 -11.20
CA GLY A 54 7.68 -4.98 -12.50
C GLY A 54 6.20 -5.35 -12.42
N GLN A 55 5.62 -5.53 -11.23
CA GLN A 55 4.19 -5.82 -11.05
C GLN A 55 3.35 -4.56 -10.74
N GLY A 56 4.01 -3.40 -10.55
CA GLY A 56 3.32 -2.14 -10.30
C GLY A 56 2.68 -2.02 -8.90
N ALA A 57 3.12 -2.81 -7.92
CA ALA A 57 2.56 -2.80 -6.57
C ALA A 57 2.62 -1.41 -5.90
N GLY A 58 3.73 -0.68 -6.04
CA GLY A 58 3.85 0.69 -5.52
C GLY A 58 2.83 1.66 -6.12
N LEU A 59 2.60 1.59 -7.44
CA LEU A 59 1.58 2.41 -8.10
C LEU A 59 0.18 2.07 -7.59
N ARG A 60 -0.12 0.78 -7.38
CA ARG A 60 -1.41 0.34 -6.83
C ARG A 60 -1.63 0.83 -5.40
N LEU A 61 -0.61 0.79 -4.55
CA LEU A 61 -0.67 1.33 -3.19
C LEU A 61 -1.01 2.81 -3.21
N VAL A 62 -0.29 3.61 -4.00
CA VAL A 62 -0.53 5.06 -4.11
C VAL A 62 -1.89 5.37 -4.72
N THR A 63 -2.32 4.64 -5.76
CA THR A 63 -3.62 4.86 -6.43
C THR A 63 -4.81 4.53 -5.50
N ARG A 64 -4.60 3.71 -4.47
CA ARG A 64 -5.64 3.33 -3.52
C ARG A 64 -5.86 4.40 -2.43
N ALA A 65 -4.86 5.22 -2.15
CA ALA A 65 -4.90 6.32 -1.19
C ALA A 65 -5.68 7.52 -1.73
#